data_AF-A0A226NEA9-F1
#
_entry.id   AF-A0A226NEA9-F1
#
_cell.length_a   1.000
_cell.length_b   1.000
_cell.length_c   1.000
_cell.angle_alpha   90.00
_cell.angle_beta   90.00
_cell.angle_gamma   90.00
#
_symmetry.space_group_name_H-M   'P 1'
#
loop_
_entity.id
_entity.type
_entity.pdbx_description
1 polymer ?
#
loop_
_entity_poly.entity_id
_entity_poly.type
_entity_poly.pdbx_seq_one_letter_code
_entity_poly.pdbx_strand_id
1 'polypeptide(L)' 'KGLYCVNLNDGYASMIVQEILKWNGWGYNDSKFIFNKKGQAEFTGKRYRLGGMVLPTFKEWIEKTFGASLEHKTTSRVSK' A
#
# COMPACT_ATOMS: atom_id res chain seq x y z
N LYS A 1 8.28 -15.01 -19.33
CA LYS A 1 8.22 -14.53 -17.93
C LYS A 1 8.97 -13.20 -17.88
N GLY A 2 8.30 -12.09 -18.20
CA GLY A 2 8.94 -10.77 -18.27
C GLY A 2 8.91 -10.09 -16.91
N LEU A 3 10.08 -9.80 -16.34
CA LEU A 3 10.20 -8.71 -15.38
C LEU A 3 9.92 -7.42 -16.14
N TYR A 4 8.95 -6.64 -15.68
CA TYR A 4 8.78 -5.27 -16.17
C TYR A 4 9.84 -4.41 -15.49
N CYS A 5 11.02 -4.30 -16.11
CA CYS A 5 11.93 -3.19 -15.88
C CYS A 5 11.37 -1.97 -16.61
N VAL A 6 10.97 -0.94 -15.87
CA VAL A 6 10.60 0.36 -16.44
C VAL A 6 11.87 0.98 -17.02
N ASN A 7 11.92 1.15 -18.34
CA ASN A 7 13.00 1.87 -19.00
C ASN A 7 12.93 3.35 -18.59
N LEU A 8 13.94 3.81 -17.85
CA LEU A 8 14.07 5.15 -17.27
C LEU A 8 14.66 6.18 -18.28
N ASN A 9 14.28 6.13 -19.56
CA ASN A 9 14.90 6.99 -20.59
C ASN A 9 13.95 7.95 -21.32
N ASP A 10 12.70 8.11 -20.90
CA ASP A 10 11.78 9.08 -21.52
C ASP A 10 11.64 10.34 -20.66
N GLY A 11 12.51 11.33 -20.92
CA GLY A 11 12.26 12.80 -21.00
C GLY A 11 11.56 13.59 -19.88
N TYR A 12 10.92 12.97 -18.88
CA TYR A 12 10.16 13.62 -17.79
C TYR A 12 10.64 13.18 -16.41
N ALA A 13 11.87 12.69 -16.31
CA ALA A 13 12.49 12.13 -15.11
C ALA A 13 12.88 13.22 -14.09
N SER A 14 11.94 14.04 -13.61
CA SER A 14 12.12 14.88 -12.41
C SER A 14 10.81 15.45 -11.84
N MET A 15 9.70 14.69 -11.86
CA MET A 15 8.87 14.71 -10.65
C MET A 15 9.51 13.66 -9.73
N ILE A 16 9.88 14.06 -8.52
CA ILE A 16 10.79 13.29 -7.68
C ILE A 16 10.15 11.91 -7.52
N VAL A 17 10.86 10.82 -7.84
CA VAL A 17 10.31 9.44 -7.77
C VAL A 17 9.63 9.19 -6.42
N GLN A 18 10.11 9.82 -5.35
CA GLN A 18 9.53 9.81 -4.01
C GLN A 18 8.16 10.50 -3.87
N GLU A 19 7.82 11.48 -4.72
CA GLU A 19 6.50 12.12 -4.74
C GLU A 19 5.43 11.15 -5.26
N ILE A 20 5.80 10.27 -6.21
CA ILE A 20 4.88 9.36 -6.88
C ILE A 20 4.87 7.96 -6.23
N LEU A 21 6.06 7.45 -5.92
CA LEU A 21 6.29 6.10 -5.39
C LEU A 21 6.72 6.15 -3.93
N LYS A 22 6.33 5.13 -3.16
CA LYS A 22 6.78 4.99 -1.78
C LYS A 22 8.27 4.67 -1.75
N TRP A 23 9.03 5.45 -0.99
CA TRP A 23 10.46 5.21 -0.80
C TRP A 23 10.76 4.01 0.12
N ASN A 24 9.87 3.72 1.08
CA ASN A 24 10.02 2.69 2.12
C ASN A 24 9.12 1.46 1.89
N GLY A 25 8.60 1.28 0.68
CA GLY A 25 7.65 0.22 0.43
C GLY A 25 7.31 0.02 -1.03
N TRP A 26 6.33 -0.87 -1.26
CA TRP A 26 5.88 -1.20 -2.59
C TRP A 26 4.78 -0.26 -3.09
N GLY A 27 4.91 0.18 -4.33
CA GLY A 27 3.86 0.86 -5.10
C GLY A 27 3.77 2.36 -4.88
N TYR A 28 2.64 2.91 -5.32
CA TYR A 28 2.34 4.35 -5.33
C TYR A 28 1.98 4.86 -3.93
N ASN A 29 2.29 6.13 -3.66
CA ASN A 29 1.96 6.79 -2.39
C ASN A 29 0.45 6.81 -2.09
N ASP A 30 -0.39 6.87 -3.13
CA ASP A 30 -1.85 6.91 -3.03
C ASP A 30 -2.51 5.55 -2.70
N SER A 31 -1.76 4.46 -2.89
CA SER A 31 -2.28 3.09 -2.90
C SER A 31 -1.80 2.34 -1.67
N LYS A 32 -2.59 2.31 -0.59
CA LYS A 32 -2.23 1.65 0.68
C LYS A 32 -3.44 0.96 1.31
N PHE A 33 -3.17 -0.07 2.10
CA PHE A 33 -4.19 -0.63 2.98
C PHE A 33 -4.27 0.22 4.25
N ILE A 34 -5.48 0.65 4.58
CA ILE A 34 -5.82 1.32 5.83
C ILE A 34 -6.84 0.49 6.59
N PHE A 35 -6.88 0.64 7.91
CA PHE A 35 -7.98 0.11 8.70
C PHE A 35 -8.95 1.24 8.97
N ASN A 36 -10.20 1.07 8.55
CA ASN A 36 -11.25 2.04 8.82
C ASN A 36 -11.60 2.05 10.33
N LYS A 37 -12.37 3.03 10.80
CA LYS A 37 -12.81 3.12 12.22
C LYS A 37 -13.56 1.88 12.70
N LYS A 38 -14.14 1.11 11.78
CA LYS A 38 -14.81 -0.17 12.03
C LYS A 38 -13.83 -1.37 12.14
N GLY A 39 -12.52 -1.13 12.07
CA GLY A 39 -11.49 -2.18 12.09
C GLY A 39 -11.41 -3.01 10.82
N GLN A 40 -12.10 -2.63 9.75
CA GLN A 40 -12.07 -3.34 8.47
C GLN A 40 -10.92 -2.81 7.61
N ALA A 41 -10.24 -3.71 6.91
CA ALA A 41 -9.21 -3.31 5.96
C ALA A 41 -9.87 -2.66 4.73
N GLU A 42 -9.31 -1.56 4.26
CA GLU A 42 -9.77 -0.84 3.10
C GLU A 42 -8.55 -0.47 2.25
N PHE A 43 -8.64 -0.65 0.95
CA PHE A 43 -7.55 -0.28 0.05
C PHE A 43 -7.80 1.10 -0.53
N THR A 44 -6.88 2.04 -0.31
CA THR A 44 -7.01 3.41 -0.80
C THR A 44 -6.53 3.56 -2.25
N GLY A 45 -6.96 4.64 -2.89
CA GLY A 45 -6.61 4.97 -4.27
C GLY A 45 -7.69 4.54 -5.27
N LYS A 46 -7.56 5.01 -6.51
CA LYS A 46 -8.48 4.68 -7.62
C LYS A 46 -7.79 3.93 -8.76
N ARG A 47 -6.49 3.67 -8.61
CA ARG A 47 -5.64 3.08 -9.65
C ARG A 47 -5.93 1.59 -9.86
N TYR A 48 -6.35 0.89 -8.81
CA TYR A 48 -6.77 -0.50 -8.87
C TYR A 48 -8.28 -0.59 -8.69
N ARG A 49 -8.92 -1.61 -9.29
CA ARG A 49 -10.36 -1.86 -9.14
C ARG A 49 -10.79 -2.12 -7.69
N LEU A 50 -9.85 -2.60 -6.88
CA LEU A 50 -10.00 -2.81 -5.43
C LEU A 50 -9.89 -1.51 -4.62
N GLY A 51 -9.53 -0.40 -5.29
CA GLY A 51 -9.45 0.93 -4.71
C GLY A 51 -10.81 1.43 -4.23
N GLY A 52 -10.89 1.76 -2.95
CA GLY A 52 -12.13 2.14 -2.24
C GLY A 52 -12.99 0.95 -1.81
N MET A 53 -12.54 -0.30 -2.01
CA MET A 53 -13.24 -1.47 -1.51
C MET A 53 -12.81 -1.80 -0.07
N VAL A 54 -13.81 -2.12 0.75
CA VAL A 54 -13.62 -2.62 2.10
C VAL A 54 -13.56 -4.14 2.07
N LEU A 55 -12.54 -4.70 2.71
CA LEU A 55 -12.26 -6.12 2.85
C LEU A 55 -12.50 -6.53 4.31
N PRO A 56 -13.76 -6.85 4.69
CA PRO A 56 -14.11 -7.12 6.08
C PRO A 56 -13.48 -8.41 6.62
N THR A 57 -13.37 -9.44 5.78
CA THR A 57 -12.82 -10.77 6.16
C THR A 57 -11.29 -10.81 6.18
N PHE A 58 -10.63 -9.78 5.63
CA PHE A 58 -9.17 -9.77 5.52
C PHE A 58 -8.49 -9.65 6.88
N LYS A 59 -9.09 -8.88 7.81
CA LYS A 59 -8.58 -8.78 9.18
C LYS A 59 -8.62 -10.14 9.88
N GLU A 60 -9.76 -10.82 9.83
CA GLU A 60 -9.95 -12.13 10.47
C GLU A 60 -9.00 -13.18 9.89
N TRP A 61 -8.78 -13.15 8.56
CA TRP A 61 -7.80 -14.02 7.92
C TRP A 61 -6.38 -13.76 8.42
N ILE A 62 -5.95 -12.49 8.55
CA ILE A 62 -4.62 -12.15 9.09
C ILE A 62 -4.47 -12.67 10.52
N GLU A 63 -5.45 -12.41 11.38
CA GLU A 63 -5.42 -12.84 12.79
C GLU A 63 -5.34 -14.37 12.89
N LYS A 64 -6.10 -15.10 12.05
CA LYS A 64 -6.07 -16.57 12.00
C LYS A 64 -4.76 -17.13 11.46
N THR A 65 -4.18 -16.52 10.43
CA THR A 65 -2.98 -17.04 9.76
C THR A 65 -1.71 -16.72 10.51
N PHE A 66 -1.59 -15.52 11.07
CA PHE A 66 -0.36 -15.06 11.74
C PHE A 66 -0.44 -15.15 13.27
N GLY A 67 -1.62 -15.36 13.85
CA GLY A 67 -1.80 -15.39 15.31
C GLY A 67 -1.45 -14.07 16.00
N ALA A 68 -1.33 -12.99 15.23
CA ALA A 68 -0.85 -11.70 15.69
C ALA A 68 -2.01 -10.70 15.73
N SER A 69 -2.14 -9.98 16.85
CA SER A 69 -3.13 -8.93 17.02
C SER A 69 -2.73 -7.67 16.26
N LEU A 70 -3.67 -7.12 15.47
CA LEU A 70 -3.50 -5.88 14.72
C LEU A 70 -3.34 -4.62 15.58
N GLU A 71 -3.56 -4.74 16.89
CA GLU A 71 -3.38 -3.68 17.88
C GLU A 71 -1.91 -3.27 18.01
N HIS A 72 -0.99 -4.21 17.78
CA HIS A 72 0.45 -3.94 17.84
C HIS A 72 0.97 -3.39 16.52
N LYS A 73 0.94 -2.06 16.39
CA LYS A 73 1.52 -1.36 15.23
C LYS A 73 2.95 -0.92 15.53
N THR A 74 3.90 -1.38 14.73
CA THR A 74 5.26 -0.85 14.73
C THR A 74 5.28 0.53 14.07
N THR A 75 5.91 1.51 14.72
CA THR A 75 6.10 2.84 14.14
C THR A 75 7.31 2.83 13.21
N SER A 76 7.08 2.68 11.91
CA SER A 76 8.13 2.77 10.89
C SER A 76 8.45 4.22 10.54
N ARG A 77 9.69 4.50 10.11
CA ARG A 77 10.05 5.83 9.58
C ARG A 77 9.19 6.17 8.37
N VAL A 78 8.48 7.29 8.47
CA VAL A 78 7.77 7.94 7.36
C VAL A 78 8.70 8.93 6.67
N SER A 79 8.49 9.15 5.36
CA SER A 79 9.16 10.26 4.66
C SER A 79 8.80 11.56 5.35
N LYS A 80 9.76 12.48 5.49
CA LYS A 80 9.47 13.87 5.86
C LYS A 80 8.66 14.55 4.76
#